data_AF-A0A0E0AVU1-F1
#
_entry.id   AF-A0A0E0AVU1-F1
#
_cell.length_a   1.000
_cell.length_b   1.000
_cell.length_c   1.000
_cell.angle_alpha   90.00
_cell.angle_beta   90.00
_cell.angle_gamma   90.00
#
_symmetry.space_group_name_H-M   'P 1'
#
loop_
_entity.id
_entity.type
_entity.pdbx_description
1 polymer ?
#
loop_
_entity_poly.entity_id
_entity_poly.type
_entity_poly.pdbx_seq_one_letter_code
_entity_poly.pdbx_strand_id
1 'polypeptide(L)'
;MAVATCRIRLAQSPASFDKRMGLCDSVHCRCGTVAVELAHQLADWVAPVQQRHLTGQIAGGELLPLRILLDDNHFELVHILIKMAVSLKSSGSFCSTPPQWLHSTRDRILYGYSHSNAKECTCKKTKRPAPLCVKATSTKVELDFNDPSWKQKFQEDWDKRFNLPRITDIYDLKPRPTTFSLKKNRSPAGDENGTPMDKWNGYVNSDDRALLKVIKYSSPNSAGAECIDPDCSWVEQWVHRAGPRKEIYYEPEEVKAAIVTCGGLCPGLNDVIRQIVFTLETYGVKNIVGIPFGYRGFFEKGLKEMPLSRHLVENINLAGGSFLGVSRGGAKTSEIVDSIQARRIDMLFVLGGNGTHAGANAIHEECRKRKLKVSVVAVPKTIDNDILLMDKTFGFDTAVEEAQRAINSAYIEARSAYHGIGLVKLMGRSSGFIAMHASLSSGQVDVCLIPEVPFTLDGEYGVLRHLEHLLKTKGFCVVCVAEAAGQIQLEARESRAYDLVILRSLQELLQKSGATDASGNVILSDIGVHMQQKIKMHFKDIGVPADVKYIDPTYMVRACRANASDAILCTVLGQNAVHGAFAGFSGITSCICNTHYVYLPITEVITAPKRVNPNSRMWHRCLTSTGQPDFH
;
A
#
# COMPACT_ATOMS: atom_id res chain seq x y z
N MET A 1 -33.79 12.65 46.40
CA MET A 1 -33.96 11.29 45.85
C MET A 1 -33.15 11.22 44.56
N ALA A 2 -32.35 10.21 44.23
CA ALA A 2 -31.72 9.10 44.94
C ALA A 2 -30.86 8.42 43.84
N VAL A 3 -29.55 8.30 44.04
CA VAL A 3 -28.65 7.75 43.01
C VAL A 3 -28.76 6.23 42.98
N ALA A 4 -29.08 5.65 41.82
CA ALA A 4 -29.15 4.21 41.62
C ALA A 4 -27.84 3.65 41.03
N THR A 5 -26.84 3.43 41.87
CA THR A 5 -25.64 2.65 41.51
C THR A 5 -25.91 1.16 41.65
N CYS A 6 -25.89 0.41 40.54
CA CYS A 6 -25.87 -1.05 40.57
C CYS A 6 -24.43 -1.55 40.68
N ARG A 7 -24.07 -2.15 41.83
CA ARG A 7 -22.82 -2.91 42.03
C ARG A 7 -23.14 -4.39 42.05
N ILE A 8 -22.62 -5.16 41.10
CA ILE A 8 -22.56 -6.62 41.20
C ILE A 8 -21.21 -7.01 41.82
N ARG A 9 -21.26 -7.74 42.94
CA ARG A 9 -20.09 -8.34 43.59
C ARG A 9 -19.79 -9.68 42.93
N LEU A 10 -18.52 -9.97 42.64
CA LEU A 10 -18.02 -11.34 42.50
C LEU A 10 -17.33 -11.73 43.81
N ALA A 11 -17.67 -12.91 44.33
CA ALA A 11 -17.11 -13.46 45.57
C ALA A 11 -16.02 -14.51 45.28
N GLN A 12 -15.12 -14.69 46.24
CA GLN A 12 -13.92 -15.53 46.16
C GLN A 12 -14.24 -16.99 46.56
N SER A 13 -13.75 -17.99 45.81
CA SER A 13 -12.62 -18.91 46.17
C SER A 13 -13.08 -20.19 46.94
N PRO A 14 -12.18 -21.14 47.30
CA PRO A 14 -11.24 -21.90 46.45
C PRO A 14 -11.34 -23.44 46.65
N ALA A 15 -10.72 -24.25 45.77
CA ALA A 15 -10.39 -25.64 46.09
C ALA A 15 -9.16 -26.15 45.32
N SER A 16 -8.29 -26.89 46.01
CA SER A 16 -7.04 -27.51 45.54
C SER A 16 -7.22 -28.96 45.08
N PHE A 17 -6.32 -29.50 44.24
CA PHE A 17 -5.70 -30.82 44.48
C PHE A 17 -4.39 -31.00 43.69
N ASP A 18 -3.49 -31.83 44.22
CA ASP A 18 -2.09 -32.06 43.80
C ASP A 18 -1.81 -33.57 43.58
N LYS A 19 -0.70 -33.92 42.89
CA LYS A 19 -0.11 -35.28 42.65
C LYS A 19 -0.88 -36.22 41.68
N ARG A 20 -0.27 -37.00 40.78
CA ARG A 20 1.06 -37.67 40.78
C ARG A 20 1.35 -38.38 39.41
N MET A 21 2.64 -38.56 39.03
CA MET A 21 3.24 -39.60 38.13
C MET A 21 2.69 -39.74 36.67
N GLY A 22 3.45 -40.22 35.66
CA GLY A 22 4.83 -40.72 35.58
C GLY A 22 5.19 -41.17 34.14
N LEU A 23 6.48 -41.37 33.84
CA LEU A 23 7.08 -41.64 32.52
C LEU A 23 6.49 -42.79 31.68
N CYS A 24 6.57 -42.69 30.35
CA CYS A 24 7.35 -43.64 29.50
C CYS A 24 7.53 -43.18 28.03
N ASP A 25 8.45 -43.84 27.32
CA ASP A 25 9.11 -43.38 26.08
C ASP A 25 8.45 -43.74 24.72
N SER A 26 8.83 -42.94 23.72
CA SER A 26 8.98 -43.19 22.26
C SER A 26 8.34 -44.41 21.55
N VAL A 27 7.61 -44.14 20.45
CA VAL A 27 7.60 -45.01 19.23
C VAL A 27 7.52 -44.14 17.96
N HIS A 28 8.16 -44.60 16.88
CA HIS A 28 8.12 -44.02 15.52
C HIS A 28 6.72 -44.01 14.88
N CYS A 29 6.44 -43.02 14.03
CA CYS A 29 5.38 -43.10 13.02
C CYS A 29 5.99 -43.30 11.61
N ARG A 30 5.65 -44.40 10.95
CA ARG A 30 5.87 -44.60 9.49
C ARG A 30 4.53 -44.54 8.75
N CYS A 31 4.61 -44.28 7.44
CA CYS A 31 3.48 -44.06 6.53
C CYS A 31 2.45 -45.19 6.50
N GLY A 32 1.18 -44.82 6.25
CA GLY A 32 0.07 -45.74 5.98
C GLY A 32 -1.16 -45.02 5.41
N THR A 33 -1.22 -44.95 4.08
CA THR A 33 -2.41 -44.86 3.20
C THR A 33 -3.74 -44.31 3.77
N VAL A 34 -4.16 -43.13 3.29
CA VAL A 34 -5.58 -42.69 3.38
C VAL A 34 -6.18 -42.73 1.98
N ALA A 35 -7.13 -43.65 1.77
CA ALA A 35 -8.02 -43.69 0.62
C ALA A 35 -9.32 -44.39 1.03
N VAL A 36 -10.45 -43.93 0.46
CA VAL A 36 -11.81 -44.46 0.67
C VAL A 36 -12.41 -44.19 2.06
N GLU A 37 -13.04 -43.02 2.24
CA GLU A 37 -14.40 -42.86 2.80
C GLU A 37 -14.78 -41.37 2.89
N LEU A 38 -15.39 -40.82 1.83
CA LEU A 38 -16.06 -39.51 1.84
C LEU A 38 -16.99 -39.35 0.61
N ALA A 39 -17.88 -40.32 0.44
CA ALA A 39 -18.86 -40.37 -0.67
C ALA A 39 -20.31 -40.57 -0.18
N HIS A 40 -20.63 -40.16 1.04
CA HIS A 40 -21.99 -40.13 1.59
C HIS A 40 -22.15 -38.96 2.57
N GLN A 41 -22.43 -37.75 2.05
CA GLN A 41 -23.15 -36.62 2.70
C GLN A 41 -23.01 -35.36 1.83
N LEU A 42 -23.75 -35.27 0.72
CA LEU A 42 -23.96 -34.03 -0.05
C LEU A 42 -25.19 -34.14 -0.97
N ALA A 43 -26.33 -34.50 -0.39
CA ALA A 43 -27.61 -34.63 -1.11
C ALA A 43 -28.81 -34.18 -0.25
N ASP A 44 -28.67 -33.03 0.41
CA ASP A 44 -29.74 -32.32 1.11
C ASP A 44 -29.33 -30.84 1.22
N TRP A 45 -29.75 -29.99 0.25
CA TRP A 45 -29.91 -28.52 0.38
C TRP A 45 -30.41 -27.84 -0.90
N VAL A 46 -31.53 -28.31 -1.50
CA VAL A 46 -32.27 -27.54 -2.52
C VAL A 46 -33.79 -27.64 -2.30
N ALA A 47 -34.38 -26.52 -1.86
CA ALA A 47 -35.83 -26.20 -1.82
C ALA A 47 -36.71 -27.05 -0.86
N PRO A 48 -37.81 -26.45 -0.33
CA PRO A 48 -39.03 -26.34 -1.12
C PRO A 48 -39.80 -25.01 -0.98
N VAL A 49 -40.55 -24.64 -2.03
CA VAL A 49 -41.68 -23.69 -1.95
C VAL A 49 -42.87 -24.25 -2.73
N GLN A 50 -44.03 -24.24 -2.06
CA GLN A 50 -45.40 -24.44 -2.56
C GLN A 50 -45.82 -25.80 -3.17
N GLN A 51 -46.57 -26.53 -2.34
CA GLN A 51 -47.55 -27.52 -2.76
C GLN A 51 -48.67 -26.87 -3.60
N ARG A 52 -49.18 -27.62 -4.58
CA ARG A 52 -50.61 -27.59 -4.95
C ARG A 52 -51.15 -29.01 -4.94
N HIS A 53 -52.30 -29.19 -4.32
CA HIS A 53 -53.02 -30.46 -4.33
C HIS A 53 -53.45 -30.85 -5.74
N LEU A 54 -53.36 -32.14 -6.06
CA LEU A 54 -54.39 -32.86 -6.81
C LEU A 54 -54.36 -34.34 -6.40
N THR A 55 -55.56 -34.91 -6.23
CA THR A 55 -55.82 -36.26 -5.71
C THR A 55 -55.79 -37.31 -6.81
N GLY A 56 -55.28 -38.53 -6.53
CA GLY A 56 -55.37 -39.67 -7.45
C GLY A 56 -54.93 -40.98 -6.79
N GLN A 57 -55.67 -42.07 -7.03
CA GLN A 57 -55.53 -43.37 -6.36
C GLN A 57 -54.99 -44.48 -7.29
N ILE A 58 -54.19 -45.39 -6.69
CA ILE A 58 -54.20 -46.86 -6.88
C ILE A 58 -53.66 -47.48 -8.20
N ALA A 59 -52.63 -48.32 -8.01
CA ALA A 59 -52.24 -49.60 -8.65
C ALA A 59 -52.06 -49.78 -10.18
N GLY A 60 -50.96 -50.46 -10.52
CA GLY A 60 -51.03 -51.80 -11.15
C GLY A 60 -50.67 -51.97 -12.64
N GLY A 61 -49.65 -52.79 -12.91
CA GLY A 61 -49.71 -53.86 -13.94
C GLY A 61 -49.59 -53.52 -15.45
N GLU A 62 -48.38 -53.74 -15.99
CA GLU A 62 -48.05 -54.34 -17.30
C GLU A 62 -48.57 -53.79 -18.66
N LEU A 63 -47.60 -53.22 -19.40
CA LEU A 63 -47.14 -53.55 -20.77
C LEU A 63 -48.00 -53.34 -22.06
N LEU A 64 -47.47 -52.42 -22.90
CA LEU A 64 -47.44 -52.40 -24.39
C LEU A 64 -48.72 -51.97 -25.17
N PRO A 65 -48.61 -51.53 -26.44
CA PRO A 65 -47.64 -50.55 -27.01
C PRO A 65 -48.28 -49.52 -28.01
N LEU A 66 -47.70 -48.31 -28.18
CA LEU A 66 -47.39 -47.64 -29.47
C LEU A 66 -47.06 -46.12 -29.35
N ARG A 67 -45.83 -45.78 -29.79
CA ARG A 67 -45.46 -44.81 -30.87
C ARG A 67 -45.75 -43.29 -30.79
N ILE A 68 -44.79 -42.56 -31.40
CA ILE A 68 -44.69 -41.11 -31.72
C ILE A 68 -44.09 -40.31 -30.54
N LEU A 69 -43.00 -39.53 -30.67
CA LEU A 69 -42.10 -39.19 -31.81
C LEU A 69 -40.63 -39.04 -31.32
N LEU A 70 -39.67 -38.79 -32.21
CA LEU A 70 -38.26 -38.45 -31.94
C LEU A 70 -37.76 -37.40 -32.95
N ASP A 71 -36.98 -36.42 -32.47
CA ASP A 71 -35.95 -35.61 -33.16
C ASP A 71 -35.51 -34.47 -32.19
N ASP A 72 -34.24 -34.05 -32.08
CA ASP A 72 -32.99 -34.76 -32.37
C ASP A 72 -31.80 -34.14 -31.59
N ASN A 73 -30.82 -34.98 -31.25
CA ASN A 73 -29.42 -34.71 -30.88
C ASN A 73 -28.97 -33.70 -29.77
N HIS A 74 -28.46 -34.28 -28.68
CA HIS A 74 -27.36 -33.74 -27.85
C HIS A 74 -26.37 -34.88 -27.49
N PHE A 75 -25.33 -35.08 -28.31
CA PHE A 75 -24.12 -35.92 -28.12
C PHE A 75 -23.06 -35.34 -29.09
N GLU A 76 -21.76 -35.24 -28.82
CA GLU A 76 -20.80 -36.20 -28.24
C GLU A 76 -19.60 -35.43 -27.61
N LEU A 77 -18.80 -36.10 -26.78
CA LEU A 77 -17.65 -35.51 -26.05
C LEU A 77 -16.45 -36.47 -26.01
N VAL A 78 -16.10 -37.09 -27.15
CA VAL A 78 -14.91 -37.96 -27.26
C VAL A 78 -14.11 -37.68 -28.53
N HIS A 79 -13.15 -36.73 -28.47
CA HIS A 79 -12.03 -36.69 -29.45
C HIS A 79 -10.76 -35.92 -29.01
N ILE A 80 -10.43 -35.92 -27.70
CA ILE A 80 -9.10 -35.49 -27.22
C ILE A 80 -8.29 -36.72 -26.78
N LEU A 81 -7.72 -37.41 -27.77
CA LEU A 81 -6.57 -38.30 -27.70
C LEU A 81 -6.16 -38.61 -29.15
N ILE A 82 -4.85 -38.81 -29.40
CA ILE A 82 -4.23 -38.88 -30.74
C ILE A 82 -4.21 -37.52 -31.50
N LYS A 83 -3.30 -36.62 -31.07
CA LYS A 83 -2.51 -35.75 -31.98
C LYS A 83 -1.34 -35.07 -31.25
N MET A 84 -0.35 -35.87 -30.85
CA MET A 84 1.05 -35.43 -30.73
C MET A 84 1.94 -36.37 -31.53
N ALA A 85 3.04 -35.82 -32.06
CA ALA A 85 4.16 -36.49 -32.70
C ALA A 85 3.92 -37.26 -34.03
N VAL A 86 4.08 -36.55 -35.15
CA VAL A 86 5.18 -36.88 -36.09
C VAL A 86 5.96 -35.58 -36.37
N SER A 87 7.28 -35.67 -36.50
CA SER A 87 8.21 -34.54 -36.56
C SER A 87 9.10 -34.62 -37.81
N LEU A 88 9.75 -33.49 -38.12
CA LEU A 88 11.01 -33.40 -38.88
C LEU A 88 11.06 -33.77 -40.38
N LYS A 89 11.04 -32.74 -41.24
CA LYS A 89 12.13 -32.31 -42.17
C LYS A 89 11.63 -31.75 -43.51
N SER A 90 11.96 -30.49 -43.80
CA SER A 90 12.89 -30.16 -44.89
C SER A 90 13.29 -28.68 -44.87
N SER A 91 14.52 -28.42 -45.30
CA SER A 91 15.16 -27.10 -45.42
C SER A 91 14.86 -26.44 -46.76
N GLY A 92 14.70 -25.12 -46.79
CA GLY A 92 14.58 -24.35 -48.04
C GLY A 92 14.82 -22.86 -47.81
N SER A 93 16.02 -22.39 -48.14
CA SER A 93 16.42 -20.99 -48.08
C SER A 93 15.74 -20.15 -49.16
N PHE A 94 15.31 -18.92 -48.85
CA PHE A 94 15.38 -17.81 -49.79
C PHE A 94 15.63 -16.48 -49.08
N CYS A 95 16.44 -15.63 -49.70
CA CYS A 95 16.89 -14.34 -49.18
C CYS A 95 16.39 -13.22 -50.09
N SER A 96 15.80 -12.16 -49.55
CA SER A 96 15.60 -10.90 -50.26
C SER A 96 15.46 -9.72 -49.29
N THR A 97 15.89 -8.54 -49.76
CA THR A 97 16.22 -7.36 -48.98
C THR A 97 15.03 -6.42 -48.71
N PRO A 98 15.06 -5.63 -47.62
CA PRO A 98 14.14 -4.51 -47.43
C PRO A 98 14.60 -3.27 -48.22
N PRO A 99 13.69 -2.50 -48.86
CA PRO A 99 14.06 -1.25 -49.53
C PRO A 99 14.20 -0.10 -48.54
N GLN A 100 15.32 0.63 -48.62
CA GLN A 100 15.47 1.96 -48.04
C GLN A 100 14.66 2.98 -48.86
N TRP A 101 14.11 4.01 -48.21
CA TRP A 101 13.74 5.26 -48.88
C TRP A 101 14.26 6.48 -48.10
N LEU A 102 14.80 7.43 -48.85
CA LEU A 102 15.60 8.55 -48.35
C LEU A 102 14.77 9.77 -47.92
N HIS A 103 15.43 10.63 -47.14
CA HIS A 103 15.04 12.02 -46.93
C HIS A 103 14.81 12.79 -48.23
N SER A 104 13.93 13.80 -48.17
CA SER A 104 13.92 14.92 -49.10
C SER A 104 13.84 16.23 -48.34
N THR A 105 14.74 17.16 -48.67
CA THR A 105 14.82 18.53 -48.16
C THR A 105 14.62 19.52 -49.30
N ARG A 106 13.84 20.59 -49.03
CA ARG A 106 13.78 21.95 -49.66
C ARG A 106 12.34 22.48 -49.61
N ASP A 107 12.03 23.77 -49.62
CA ASP A 107 12.65 25.04 -49.20
C ASP A 107 11.74 26.17 -49.76
N ARG A 108 11.40 27.19 -48.96
CA ARG A 108 10.82 28.51 -49.38
C ARG A 108 9.42 28.45 -50.07
N ILE A 109 8.59 29.50 -50.22
CA ILE A 109 8.63 30.99 -50.14
C ILE A 109 7.28 31.43 -49.46
N LEU A 110 7.15 32.28 -48.43
CA LEU A 110 7.42 33.74 -48.23
C LEU A 110 6.35 34.73 -48.80
N TYR A 111 5.49 35.30 -47.92
CA TYR A 111 4.79 36.62 -47.94
C TYR A 111 4.18 36.79 -46.51
N GLY A 112 4.21 37.90 -45.75
CA GLY A 112 4.21 39.35 -46.05
C GLY A 112 2.75 39.86 -46.01
N TYR A 113 2.29 40.85 -45.24
CA TYR A 113 2.88 41.86 -44.32
C TYR A 113 1.75 42.44 -43.43
N SER A 114 2.05 43.04 -42.26
CA SER A 114 1.53 44.36 -41.78
C SER A 114 1.76 44.62 -40.27
N HIS A 115 1.82 45.90 -39.88
CA HIS A 115 2.35 46.40 -38.60
C HIS A 115 1.28 46.87 -37.61
N SER A 116 1.61 46.89 -36.30
CA SER A 116 1.63 48.15 -35.52
C SER A 116 2.26 48.03 -34.12
N ASN A 117 3.36 48.75 -33.92
CA ASN A 117 3.94 49.36 -32.71
C ASN A 117 3.63 48.79 -31.30
N ALA A 118 4.68 48.25 -30.67
CA ALA A 118 4.78 48.10 -29.23
C ALA A 118 5.17 49.43 -28.54
N LYS A 119 4.69 49.64 -27.31
CA LYS A 119 5.37 50.47 -26.31
C LYS A 119 5.99 49.54 -25.27
N GLU A 120 7.26 49.76 -24.96
CA GLU A 120 8.01 48.94 -24.01
C GLU A 120 7.48 49.10 -22.58
N CYS A 121 7.32 47.99 -21.87
CA CYS A 121 7.19 47.96 -20.42
C CYS A 121 7.97 46.75 -19.89
N THR A 122 9.17 46.99 -19.37
CA THR A 122 10.20 45.98 -19.09
C THR A 122 9.96 45.22 -17.78
N CYS A 123 8.91 44.37 -17.76
CA CYS A 123 8.68 43.47 -16.64
C CYS A 123 9.64 42.27 -16.69
N LYS A 124 10.69 42.28 -15.85
CA LYS A 124 11.63 41.15 -15.68
C LYS A 124 10.86 39.89 -15.24
N LYS A 125 10.64 38.94 -16.15
CA LYS A 125 10.11 37.60 -15.83
C LYS A 125 11.13 36.81 -15.03
N THR A 126 11.02 36.84 -13.70
CA THR A 126 11.68 35.88 -12.82
C THR A 126 11.15 34.47 -13.14
N LYS A 127 12.01 33.62 -13.73
CA LYS A 127 11.69 32.20 -13.93
C LYS A 127 11.40 31.58 -12.56
N ARG A 128 10.16 31.12 -12.34
CA ARG A 128 9.84 30.25 -11.19
C ARG A 128 10.67 28.96 -11.33
N PRO A 129 11.35 28.47 -10.27
CA PRO A 129 12.06 27.21 -10.35
C PRO A 129 11.07 26.07 -10.55
N ALA A 130 11.44 25.08 -11.36
CA ALA A 130 10.62 23.88 -11.58
C ALA A 130 10.54 23.04 -10.28
N PRO A 131 9.39 22.42 -9.98
CA PRO A 131 9.28 21.52 -8.82
C PRO A 131 10.11 20.24 -9.04
N LEU A 132 10.72 19.76 -7.97
CA LEU A 132 11.54 18.54 -7.94
C LEU A 132 10.68 17.28 -8.14
N CYS A 133 10.55 16.81 -9.37
CA CYS A 133 10.17 15.42 -9.65
C CYS A 133 11.45 14.55 -9.68
N VAL A 134 11.94 14.15 -8.50
CA VAL A 134 13.06 13.21 -8.40
C VAL A 134 12.52 11.80 -8.64
N LYS A 135 12.58 11.33 -9.89
CA LYS A 135 12.53 9.89 -10.15
C LYS A 135 13.87 9.30 -9.70
N ALA A 136 13.83 8.36 -8.77
CA ALA A 136 15.03 7.60 -8.39
C ALA A 136 15.39 6.65 -9.54
N THR A 137 16.48 6.94 -10.26
CA THR A 137 17.08 6.02 -11.23
C THR A 137 17.82 4.90 -10.50
N SER A 138 17.06 3.96 -9.94
CA SER A 138 17.60 2.63 -9.65
C SER A 138 17.84 1.94 -11.00
N THR A 139 19.11 1.89 -11.42
CA THR A 139 19.54 1.07 -12.55
C THR A 139 19.39 -0.39 -12.18
N LYS A 140 18.19 -0.95 -12.41
CA LYS A 140 18.00 -2.39 -12.39
C LYS A 140 18.98 -3.03 -13.37
N VAL A 141 19.74 -4.00 -12.88
CA VAL A 141 20.51 -4.90 -13.74
C VAL A 141 19.51 -5.64 -14.62
N GLU A 142 19.66 -5.54 -15.94
CA GLU A 142 18.97 -6.44 -16.87
C GLU A 142 19.59 -7.83 -16.71
N LEU A 143 18.80 -8.77 -16.19
CA LEU A 143 19.22 -10.14 -15.94
C LEU A 143 18.92 -10.98 -17.18
N ASP A 144 19.96 -11.54 -17.79
CA ASP A 144 19.79 -12.61 -18.76
C ASP A 144 19.57 -13.93 -18.00
N PHE A 145 18.34 -14.43 -18.00
CA PHE A 145 17.99 -15.69 -17.32
C PHE A 145 18.59 -16.93 -18.01
N ASN A 146 19.14 -16.80 -19.22
CA ASN A 146 19.88 -17.88 -19.89
C ASN A 146 21.30 -18.05 -19.34
N ASP A 147 21.84 -17.06 -18.61
CA ASP A 147 23.15 -17.12 -17.98
C ASP A 147 23.08 -17.97 -16.69
N PRO A 148 23.79 -19.12 -16.58
CA PRO A 148 23.76 -19.96 -15.38
C PRO A 148 24.16 -19.24 -14.08
N SER A 149 24.87 -18.11 -14.17
CA SER A 149 25.30 -17.29 -13.04
C SER A 149 24.30 -16.19 -12.63
N TRP A 150 23.15 -16.06 -13.31
CA TRP A 150 22.20 -14.95 -13.07
C TRP A 150 21.75 -14.82 -11.61
N LYS A 151 21.63 -15.94 -10.88
CA LYS A 151 21.25 -15.96 -9.46
C LYS A 151 22.31 -15.35 -8.56
N GLN A 152 23.59 -15.61 -8.84
CA GLN A 152 24.70 -15.00 -8.11
C GLN A 152 24.73 -13.49 -8.38
N LYS A 153 24.59 -13.08 -9.66
CA LYS A 153 24.53 -11.67 -10.05
C LYS A 153 23.34 -10.94 -9.40
N PHE A 154 22.18 -11.60 -9.30
CA PHE A 154 21.04 -11.08 -8.56
C PHE A 154 21.37 -10.90 -7.08
N GLN A 155 22.02 -11.87 -6.43
CA GLN A 155 22.37 -11.77 -5.00
C GLN A 155 23.39 -10.65 -4.74
N GLU A 156 24.41 -10.52 -5.58
CA GLU A 156 25.42 -9.46 -5.48
C GLU A 156 24.82 -8.05 -5.68
N ASP A 157 23.89 -7.90 -6.62
CA ASP A 157 23.10 -6.66 -6.79
C ASP A 157 22.13 -6.43 -5.61
N TRP A 158 21.49 -7.48 -5.10
CA TRP A 158 20.60 -7.43 -3.95
C TRP A 158 21.32 -6.92 -2.71
N ASP A 159 22.42 -7.58 -2.35
CA ASP A 159 23.20 -7.26 -1.16
C ASP A 159 23.78 -5.85 -1.26
N LYS A 160 24.19 -5.42 -2.47
CA LYS A 160 24.62 -4.04 -2.73
C LYS A 160 23.50 -3.02 -2.56
N ARG A 161 22.29 -3.27 -3.08
CA ARG A 161 21.14 -2.35 -2.99
C ARG A 161 20.55 -2.30 -1.58
N PHE A 162 20.51 -3.41 -0.87
CA PHE A 162 19.90 -3.54 0.47
C PHE A 162 20.88 -3.36 1.64
N ASN A 163 22.19 -3.21 1.37
CA ASN A 163 23.15 -2.76 2.38
C ASN A 163 22.76 -1.36 2.88
N LEU A 164 22.48 -1.23 4.17
CA LEU A 164 21.99 0.01 4.76
C LEU A 164 23.13 1.04 4.88
N PRO A 165 22.97 2.26 4.35
CA PRO A 165 24.00 3.30 4.49
C PRO A 165 24.22 3.65 5.96
N ARG A 166 25.48 3.84 6.36
CA ARG A 166 25.85 4.21 7.73
C ARG A 166 26.62 5.52 7.79
N ILE A 167 26.53 6.16 8.96
CA ILE A 167 27.33 7.32 9.32
C ILE A 167 28.83 6.98 9.37
N THR A 168 29.15 5.71 9.69
CA THR A 168 30.52 5.16 9.73
C THR A 168 31.18 5.02 8.37
N ASP A 169 30.41 5.07 7.27
CA ASP A 169 30.97 5.05 5.91
C ASP A 169 31.76 6.33 5.57
N ILE A 170 31.55 7.39 6.35
CA ILE A 170 32.10 8.74 6.13
C ILE A 170 33.01 9.16 7.29
N TYR A 171 32.70 8.71 8.50
CA TYR A 171 33.42 9.06 9.73
C TYR A 171 33.93 7.82 10.46
N ASP A 172 35.20 7.85 10.86
CA ASP A 172 35.74 6.88 11.82
C ASP A 172 35.18 7.16 13.22
N LEU A 173 34.01 6.59 13.51
CA LEU A 173 33.33 6.67 14.80
C LEU A 173 33.47 5.35 15.55
N LYS A 174 34.11 5.41 16.71
CA LYS A 174 34.21 4.25 17.60
C LYS A 174 32.82 3.89 18.16
N PRO A 175 32.40 2.61 18.09
CA PRO A 175 31.18 2.17 18.74
C PRO A 175 31.29 2.33 20.26
N ARG A 176 30.14 2.44 20.91
CA ARG A 176 30.02 2.55 22.38
C ARG A 176 28.76 1.88 22.89
N PRO A 177 28.73 1.42 24.15
CA PRO A 177 27.55 0.81 24.75
C PRO A 177 26.31 1.72 24.65
N THR A 178 25.16 1.12 24.33
CA THR A 178 23.87 1.81 24.32
C THR A 178 23.44 2.25 25.71
N THR A 179 22.89 3.46 25.83
CA THR A 179 22.21 3.95 27.04
C THR A 179 20.79 3.40 27.19
N PHE A 180 20.20 2.87 26.10
CA PHE A 180 18.84 2.34 26.09
C PHE A 180 18.76 0.99 26.79
N SER A 181 18.33 0.97 28.06
CA SER A 181 18.11 -0.27 28.82
C SER A 181 16.72 -0.87 28.56
N LEU A 182 16.70 -2.18 28.26
CA LEU A 182 15.50 -3.00 28.18
C LEU A 182 14.98 -3.47 29.54
N LYS A 183 15.84 -3.52 30.57
CA LYS A 183 15.51 -3.96 31.94
C LYS A 183 15.40 -2.71 32.85
N LYS A 184 14.32 -1.92 32.70
CA LYS A 184 14.19 -0.62 33.41
C LYS A 184 14.01 -0.69 34.94
N ASN A 185 13.67 -1.84 35.53
CA ASN A 185 13.32 -1.97 36.96
C ASN A 185 13.94 -3.21 37.66
N ARG A 186 15.23 -3.55 37.43
CA ARG A 186 15.96 -4.39 38.41
C ARG A 186 16.77 -3.49 39.33
N SER A 187 16.34 -3.37 40.58
CA SER A 187 17.20 -2.90 41.67
C SER A 187 18.46 -3.77 41.74
N PRO A 188 19.63 -3.24 42.13
CA PRO A 188 20.82 -4.05 42.41
C PRO A 188 20.67 -4.77 43.76
N ALA A 189 19.65 -5.61 43.89
CA ALA A 189 19.63 -6.65 44.91
C ALA A 189 20.58 -7.75 44.43
N GLY A 190 21.62 -8.04 45.21
CA GLY A 190 22.75 -8.83 44.75
C GLY A 190 22.41 -10.29 44.48
N ASP A 191 22.80 -10.78 43.31
CA ASP A 191 23.12 -12.18 43.09
C ASP A 191 24.64 -12.32 43.22
N GLU A 192 25.14 -12.64 44.42
CA GLU A 192 26.56 -12.95 44.66
C GLU A 192 26.97 -14.33 44.12
N ASN A 193 26.03 -15.09 43.55
CA ASN A 193 26.30 -16.37 42.90
C ASN A 193 26.48 -16.18 41.39
N GLY A 194 27.70 -16.45 40.91
CA GLY A 194 28.16 -16.37 39.52
C GLY A 194 27.49 -17.36 38.56
N THR A 195 26.16 -17.29 38.49
CA THR A 195 25.33 -17.95 37.47
C THR A 195 25.61 -17.27 36.13
N PRO A 196 25.78 -17.99 35.01
CA PRO A 196 26.11 -17.36 33.73
C PRO A 196 25.09 -16.29 33.35
N MET A 197 25.51 -15.02 33.29
CA MET A 197 24.66 -13.90 32.85
C MET A 197 23.91 -14.29 31.58
N ASP A 198 22.57 -14.12 31.59
CA ASP A 198 21.67 -14.40 30.46
C ASP A 198 22.36 -14.07 29.13
N LYS A 199 22.67 -15.07 28.29
CA LYS A 199 23.22 -14.83 26.94
C LYS A 199 22.31 -13.92 26.09
N TRP A 200 21.04 -13.79 26.49
CA TRP A 200 20.02 -12.97 25.84
C TRP A 200 19.89 -11.58 26.51
N ASN A 201 20.64 -10.61 25.99
CA ASN A 201 20.58 -9.20 26.44
C ASN A 201 19.39 -8.41 25.83
N GLY A 202 18.46 -9.06 25.13
CA GLY A 202 17.28 -8.44 24.49
C GLY A 202 17.52 -7.58 23.23
N TYR A 203 18.75 -7.16 22.95
CA TYR A 203 19.09 -6.37 21.74
C TYR A 203 19.08 -7.19 20.45
N VAL A 204 18.79 -6.53 19.33
CA VAL A 204 18.85 -7.12 17.98
C VAL A 204 20.29 -7.13 17.49
N ASN A 205 20.74 -8.20 16.82
CA ASN A 205 22.09 -8.27 16.27
C ASN A 205 22.23 -7.41 14.99
N SER A 206 23.45 -7.04 14.63
CA SER A 206 23.76 -6.46 13.31
C SER A 206 23.53 -7.47 12.18
N ASP A 207 23.73 -8.76 12.45
CA ASP A 207 23.62 -9.86 11.48
C ASP A 207 22.21 -10.45 11.38
N ASP A 208 21.29 -10.03 12.24
CA ASP A 208 19.89 -10.41 12.17
C ASP A 208 19.26 -9.97 10.83
N ARG A 209 18.71 -10.94 10.10
CA ARG A 209 17.95 -10.73 8.86
C ARG A 209 16.52 -11.24 8.99
N ALA A 210 15.64 -10.72 8.15
CA ALA A 210 14.33 -11.26 7.84
C ALA A 210 14.22 -11.46 6.32
N LEU A 211 13.39 -12.38 5.87
CA LEU A 211 13.09 -12.55 4.45
C LEU A 211 12.04 -11.52 4.01
N LEU A 212 12.28 -10.83 2.90
CA LEU A 212 11.33 -9.92 2.25
C LEU A 212 10.21 -10.68 1.52
N LYS A 213 10.53 -11.82 0.93
CA LYS A 213 9.59 -12.76 0.31
C LYS A 213 9.67 -14.07 1.06
N VAL A 214 8.52 -14.70 1.35
CA VAL A 214 8.45 -15.96 2.12
C VAL A 214 7.85 -17.13 1.34
N ILE A 215 7.30 -16.88 0.16
CA ILE A 215 6.75 -17.91 -0.73
C ILE A 215 7.91 -18.52 -1.54
N LYS A 216 8.41 -19.68 -1.11
CA LYS A 216 9.56 -20.36 -1.74
C LYS A 216 9.34 -20.67 -3.23
N TYR A 217 8.11 -21.02 -3.61
CA TYR A 217 7.74 -21.32 -4.98
C TYR A 217 6.29 -20.92 -5.22
N SER A 218 6.00 -20.39 -6.39
CA SER A 218 4.67 -20.19 -6.93
C SER A 218 4.65 -20.73 -8.35
N SER A 219 3.57 -21.41 -8.77
CA SER A 219 3.42 -21.72 -10.20
C SER A 219 3.19 -20.41 -10.96
N PRO A 220 3.75 -20.22 -12.17
CA PRO A 220 3.53 -19.02 -12.98
C PRO A 220 2.04 -18.69 -13.20
N ASN A 221 1.18 -19.71 -13.18
CA ASN A 221 -0.27 -19.58 -13.38
C ASN A 221 -1.06 -19.38 -12.07
N SER A 222 -0.38 -19.24 -10.92
CA SER A 222 -1.04 -19.01 -9.62
C SER A 222 -1.47 -17.56 -9.45
N ALA A 223 -2.67 -17.36 -8.89
CA ALA A 223 -3.18 -16.04 -8.53
C ALA A 223 -2.25 -15.34 -7.52
N GLY A 224 -1.63 -14.25 -7.95
CA GLY A 224 -0.67 -13.48 -7.16
C GLY A 224 0.76 -14.03 -7.19
N ALA A 225 1.12 -14.88 -8.15
CA ALA A 225 2.50 -15.27 -8.39
C ALA A 225 3.36 -14.03 -8.70
N GLU A 226 4.46 -13.86 -7.97
CA GLU A 226 5.48 -12.84 -8.20
C GLU A 226 6.81 -13.57 -8.42
N CYS A 227 7.24 -13.63 -9.69
CA CYS A 227 8.39 -14.41 -10.11
C CYS A 227 9.49 -13.47 -10.63
N ILE A 228 10.74 -13.78 -10.28
CA ILE A 228 11.91 -13.02 -10.77
C ILE A 228 12.21 -13.45 -12.21
N ASP A 229 12.24 -14.77 -12.42
CA ASP A 229 12.46 -15.47 -13.69
C ASP A 229 11.20 -16.23 -14.15
N PRO A 230 11.11 -16.67 -15.42
CA PRO A 230 9.95 -17.38 -15.97
C PRO A 230 9.59 -18.70 -15.27
N ASP A 231 10.57 -19.39 -14.67
CA ASP A 231 10.35 -20.66 -13.96
C ASP A 231 9.97 -20.46 -12.49
N CYS A 232 9.80 -19.20 -12.05
CA CYS A 232 9.48 -18.82 -10.67
C CYS A 232 10.47 -19.39 -9.66
N SER A 233 11.76 -19.36 -10.01
CA SER A 233 12.81 -19.95 -9.20
C SER A 233 13.13 -19.10 -7.96
N TRP A 234 13.48 -19.78 -6.86
CA TRP A 234 13.77 -19.13 -5.59
C TRP A 234 15.15 -18.44 -5.59
N VAL A 235 15.17 -17.19 -5.10
CA VAL A 235 16.38 -16.47 -4.66
C VAL A 235 16.06 -15.72 -3.36
N GLU A 236 16.98 -15.78 -2.40
CA GLU A 236 16.75 -15.25 -1.05
C GLU A 236 16.90 -13.71 -1.02
N GLN A 237 15.89 -13.05 -0.46
CA GLN A 237 15.82 -11.59 -0.40
C GLN A 237 15.87 -11.15 1.06
N TRP A 238 17.09 -11.11 1.60
CA TRP A 238 17.33 -10.76 3.00
C TRP A 238 17.27 -9.24 3.23
N VAL A 239 16.66 -8.84 4.34
CA VAL A 239 16.59 -7.45 4.82
C VAL A 239 16.92 -7.37 6.31
N HIS A 240 17.45 -6.25 6.79
CA HIS A 240 17.91 -6.10 8.17
C HIS A 240 16.76 -5.94 9.18
N ARG A 241 16.79 -6.66 10.30
CA ARG A 241 15.81 -6.49 11.39
C ARG A 241 15.98 -5.14 12.11
N ALA A 242 14.87 -4.43 12.32
CA ALA A 242 14.83 -3.20 13.10
C ALA A 242 14.83 -3.49 14.62
N GLY A 243 15.20 -2.48 15.42
CA GLY A 243 15.24 -2.56 16.88
C GLY A 243 16.55 -2.07 17.51
N PRO A 244 16.62 -2.01 18.84
CA PRO A 244 17.77 -1.48 19.58
C PRO A 244 19.00 -2.35 19.41
N ARG A 245 20.17 -1.72 19.27
CA ARG A 245 21.49 -2.35 19.19
C ARG A 245 22.24 -2.23 20.51
N LYS A 246 23.18 -3.16 20.76
CA LYS A 246 24.11 -3.11 21.91
C LYS A 246 25.04 -1.91 21.84
N GLU A 247 25.40 -1.51 20.63
CA GLU A 247 26.33 -0.43 20.34
C GLU A 247 25.64 0.70 19.56
N ILE A 248 26.06 1.93 19.85
CA ILE A 248 25.58 3.17 19.22
C ILE A 248 26.78 4.05 18.80
N TYR A 249 26.54 5.02 17.91
CA TYR A 249 27.58 5.86 17.29
C TYR A 249 27.44 7.37 17.56
N TYR A 250 26.54 7.74 18.47
CA TYR A 250 26.34 9.10 18.94
C TYR A 250 26.43 9.14 20.48
N GLU A 251 26.86 10.27 21.04
CA GLU A 251 26.66 10.61 22.46
C GLU A 251 25.23 11.14 22.63
N PRO A 252 24.32 10.43 23.31
CA PRO A 252 22.93 10.89 23.41
C PRO A 252 22.80 12.30 23.99
N GLU A 253 23.66 12.69 24.94
CA GLU A 253 23.58 14.02 25.56
C GLU A 253 23.99 15.16 24.63
N GLU A 254 24.84 14.90 23.62
CA GLU A 254 25.31 15.90 22.65
C GLU A 254 24.39 16.03 21.44
N VAL A 255 23.55 15.02 21.15
CA VAL A 255 22.67 14.99 19.99
C VAL A 255 21.64 16.11 20.01
N LYS A 256 21.56 16.86 18.90
CA LYS A 256 20.36 17.61 18.53
C LYS A 256 19.54 16.83 17.51
N ALA A 257 18.33 16.43 17.92
CA ALA A 257 17.39 15.70 17.10
C ALA A 257 16.27 16.64 16.57
N ALA A 258 15.96 16.54 15.27
CA ALA A 258 14.89 17.28 14.63
C ALA A 258 13.82 16.34 14.04
N ILE A 259 12.55 16.69 14.21
CA ILE A 259 11.40 15.96 13.65
C ILE A 259 10.67 16.86 12.65
N VAL A 260 10.32 16.34 11.47
CA VAL A 260 9.59 17.09 10.44
C VAL A 260 8.48 16.25 9.80
N THR A 261 7.31 16.86 9.60
CA THR A 261 6.10 16.22 9.05
C THR A 261 5.69 16.85 7.71
N CYS A 262 5.76 16.09 6.63
CA CYS A 262 5.56 16.60 5.26
C CYS A 262 4.39 15.91 4.53
N GLY A 263 3.94 16.55 3.44
CA GLY A 263 2.85 16.07 2.60
C GLY A 263 1.48 16.48 3.12
N GLY A 264 0.49 15.59 2.97
CA GLY A 264 -0.84 15.76 3.57
C GLY A 264 -1.03 14.94 4.84
N LEU A 265 -2.04 15.32 5.63
CA LEU A 265 -2.43 14.66 6.89
C LEU A 265 -2.73 13.17 6.72
N CYS A 266 -2.56 12.46 7.82
CA CYS A 266 -2.68 11.01 7.97
C CYS A 266 -2.94 10.74 9.47
N PRO A 267 -3.84 9.81 9.85
CA PRO A 267 -3.94 9.35 11.23
C PRO A 267 -2.60 8.80 11.72
N GLY A 268 -2.29 8.95 13.01
CA GLY A 268 -1.05 8.45 13.62
C GLY A 268 0.16 9.39 13.57
N LEU A 269 0.07 10.54 12.87
CA LEU A 269 1.17 11.51 12.80
C LEU A 269 1.67 11.97 14.18
N ASN A 270 0.75 12.24 15.10
CA ASN A 270 1.06 12.67 16.47
C ASN A 270 1.64 11.54 17.32
N ASP A 271 1.17 10.30 17.14
CA ASP A 271 1.70 9.10 17.78
C ASP A 271 3.18 8.88 17.45
N VAL A 272 3.56 9.03 16.17
CA VAL A 272 4.97 8.92 15.74
C VAL A 272 5.83 10.05 16.32
N ILE A 273 5.37 11.31 16.26
CA ILE A 273 6.11 12.45 16.87
C ILE A 273 6.35 12.18 18.36
N ARG A 274 5.28 11.84 19.10
CA ARG A 274 5.31 11.53 20.53
C ARG A 274 6.30 10.42 20.83
N GLN A 275 6.25 9.33 20.08
CA GLN A 275 7.10 8.18 20.38
C GLN A 275 8.56 8.38 20.01
N ILE A 276 8.87 9.16 18.97
CA ILE A 276 10.26 9.58 18.67
C ILE A 276 10.81 10.38 19.86
N VAL A 277 10.10 11.41 20.34
CA VAL A 277 10.52 12.22 21.50
C VAL A 277 10.71 11.34 22.75
N PHE A 278 9.74 10.47 23.08
CA PHE A 278 9.82 9.57 24.23
C PHE A 278 11.01 8.60 24.18
N THR A 279 11.40 8.18 22.97
CA THR A 279 12.52 7.25 22.76
C THR A 279 13.84 8.00 22.82
N LEU A 280 13.94 9.18 22.20
CA LEU A 280 15.11 10.08 22.28
C LEU A 280 15.44 10.44 23.74
N GLU A 281 14.46 10.88 24.53
CA GLU A 281 14.67 11.11 25.97
C GLU A 281 15.09 9.84 26.73
N THR A 282 14.57 8.67 26.34
CA THR A 282 14.98 7.39 26.97
C THR A 282 16.45 7.05 26.67
N TYR A 283 17.01 7.52 25.56
CA TYR A 283 18.45 7.45 25.28
C TYR A 283 19.26 8.50 26.05
N GLY A 284 18.64 9.57 26.57
CA GLY A 284 19.31 10.69 27.24
C GLY A 284 19.43 11.97 26.41
N VAL A 285 18.73 12.06 25.27
CA VAL A 285 18.77 13.25 24.40
C VAL A 285 18.11 14.44 25.06
N LYS A 286 18.85 15.54 25.20
CA LYS A 286 18.40 16.78 25.86
C LYS A 286 17.88 17.85 24.89
N ASN A 287 18.28 17.78 23.61
CA ASN A 287 17.94 18.79 22.59
C ASN A 287 17.09 18.17 21.47
N ILE A 288 15.77 18.26 21.60
CA ILE A 288 14.81 17.74 20.62
C ILE A 288 13.98 18.90 20.09
N VAL A 289 13.87 19.03 18.78
CA VAL A 289 13.12 20.10 18.12
C VAL A 289 12.18 19.58 17.03
N GLY A 290 11.06 20.28 16.85
CA GLY A 290 10.15 20.12 15.73
C GLY A 290 10.39 21.21 14.69
N ILE A 291 10.35 20.83 13.41
CA ILE A 291 10.43 21.74 12.28
C ILE A 291 9.00 22.01 11.77
N PRO A 292 8.45 23.23 11.95
CA PRO A 292 7.06 23.48 11.62
C PRO A 292 6.76 23.45 10.12
N PHE A 293 5.57 22.96 9.76
CA PHE A 293 5.02 22.98 8.42
C PHE A 293 5.93 22.34 7.36
N GLY A 294 6.38 21.12 7.63
CA GLY A 294 7.17 20.33 6.67
C GLY A 294 8.52 20.96 6.31
N TYR A 295 9.01 20.70 5.08
CA TYR A 295 10.30 21.23 4.64
C TYR A 295 10.36 22.77 4.62
N ARG A 296 9.21 23.45 4.58
CA ARG A 296 9.14 24.92 4.68
C ARG A 296 9.80 25.47 5.94
N GLY A 297 9.70 24.75 7.07
CA GLY A 297 10.29 25.15 8.35
C GLY A 297 11.82 25.24 8.39
N PHE A 298 12.53 24.76 7.36
CA PHE A 298 13.99 24.94 7.24
C PHE A 298 14.39 26.32 6.69
N PHE A 299 13.65 26.85 5.71
CA PHE A 299 14.09 28.01 4.91
C PHE A 299 13.17 29.24 4.98
N GLU A 300 11.92 29.08 5.42
CA GLU A 300 10.96 30.18 5.52
C GLU A 300 11.29 31.12 6.69
N LYS A 301 11.36 32.43 6.41
CA LYS A 301 11.68 33.42 7.43
C LYS A 301 10.50 33.56 8.40
N GLY A 302 10.77 33.41 9.70
CA GLY A 302 9.76 33.49 10.76
C GLY A 302 9.32 32.12 11.31
N LEU A 303 9.53 31.02 10.58
CA LEU A 303 9.33 29.67 11.12
C LEU A 303 10.56 29.24 11.94
N LYS A 304 10.48 29.46 13.26
CA LYS A 304 11.47 28.97 14.22
C LYS A 304 11.25 27.48 14.52
N GLU A 305 12.32 26.78 14.88
CA GLU A 305 12.22 25.43 15.43
C GLU A 305 11.48 25.45 16.79
N MET A 306 10.65 24.45 17.03
CA MET A 306 9.84 24.32 18.25
C MET A 306 10.53 23.33 19.20
N PRO A 307 10.93 23.71 20.43
CA PRO A 307 11.42 22.75 21.42
C PRO A 307 10.39 21.66 21.72
N LEU A 308 10.81 20.40 21.75
CA LEU A 308 9.96 19.25 22.08
C LEU A 308 10.47 18.57 23.35
N SER A 309 9.54 18.15 24.20
CA SER A 309 9.78 17.34 25.40
C SER A 309 8.62 16.37 25.60
N ARG A 310 8.83 15.30 26.38
CA ARG A 310 7.80 14.32 26.75
C ARG A 310 6.55 14.98 27.31
N HIS A 311 6.71 16.01 28.14
CA HIS A 311 5.56 16.72 28.72
C HIS A 311 4.74 17.45 27.65
N LEU A 312 5.39 18.13 26.70
CA LEU A 312 4.72 18.83 25.61
C LEU A 312 3.95 17.88 24.68
N VAL A 313 4.52 16.69 24.40
CA VAL A 313 3.93 15.71 23.48
C VAL A 313 3.14 14.59 24.18
N GLU A 314 2.90 14.71 25.49
CA GLU A 314 2.37 13.60 26.31
C GLU A 314 1.02 13.05 25.81
N ASN A 315 0.16 13.95 25.34
CA ASN A 315 -1.23 13.67 24.96
C ASN A 315 -1.56 14.02 23.49
N ILE A 316 -0.59 14.42 22.66
CA ILE A 316 -0.88 14.85 21.27
C ILE A 316 -1.47 13.72 20.41
N ASN A 317 -1.21 12.46 20.76
CA ASN A 317 -1.76 11.27 20.11
C ASN A 317 -3.28 11.09 20.32
N LEU A 318 -3.88 11.79 21.30
CA LEU A 318 -5.34 11.77 21.49
C LEU A 318 -6.07 12.58 20.40
N ALA A 319 -5.35 13.44 19.68
CA ALA A 319 -5.85 14.24 18.57
C ALA A 319 -5.33 13.72 17.23
N GLY A 320 -6.13 13.87 16.18
CA GLY A 320 -5.68 13.70 14.80
C GLY A 320 -4.89 14.90 14.28
N GLY A 321 -4.62 14.91 12.97
CA GLY A 321 -3.84 15.98 12.34
C GLY A 321 -2.34 15.89 12.62
N SER A 322 -1.68 17.03 12.88
CA SER A 322 -0.24 17.07 13.14
C SER A 322 0.13 18.26 14.02
N PHE A 323 0.76 17.99 15.17
CA PHE A 323 1.23 19.01 16.12
C PHE A 323 2.24 19.99 15.52
N LEU A 324 3.08 19.53 14.59
CA LEU A 324 4.06 20.35 13.88
C LEU A 324 3.49 21.01 12.60
N GLY A 325 2.24 20.71 12.24
CA GLY A 325 1.67 21.06 10.94
C GLY A 325 2.29 20.27 9.78
N VAL A 326 1.78 20.47 8.56
CA VAL A 326 2.28 19.82 7.34
C VAL A 326 2.33 20.80 6.16
N SER A 327 3.19 20.55 5.18
CA SER A 327 3.20 21.26 3.90
C SER A 327 3.48 20.34 2.71
N ARG A 328 3.04 20.76 1.51
CA ARG A 328 3.48 20.21 0.22
C ARG A 328 4.53 21.13 -0.42
N GLY A 329 5.41 20.56 -1.23
CA GLY A 329 6.59 21.21 -1.80
C GLY A 329 7.61 21.67 -0.76
N GLY A 330 8.67 22.33 -1.24
CA GLY A 330 9.58 23.12 -0.39
C GLY A 330 11.07 22.93 -0.70
N ALA A 331 11.71 24.04 -1.09
CA ALA A 331 13.16 24.28 -1.22
C ALA A 331 13.99 23.43 -2.18
N LYS A 332 15.15 24.00 -2.52
CA LYS A 332 16.29 23.25 -3.03
C LYS A 332 16.90 22.46 -1.87
N THR A 333 17.32 21.22 -2.12
CA THR A 333 18.02 20.38 -1.13
C THR A 333 19.15 21.11 -0.42
N SER A 334 19.90 21.95 -1.15
CA SER A 334 20.98 22.77 -0.58
C SER A 334 20.51 23.67 0.56
N GLU A 335 19.38 24.38 0.40
CA GLU A 335 18.85 25.33 1.40
C GLU A 335 18.40 24.61 2.68
N ILE A 336 17.87 23.39 2.54
CA ILE A 336 17.51 22.53 3.68
C ILE A 336 18.78 22.08 4.41
N VAL A 337 19.80 21.63 3.68
CA VAL A 337 21.07 21.17 4.27
C VAL A 337 21.88 22.31 4.88
N ASP A 338 21.86 23.51 4.27
CA ASP A 338 22.41 24.74 4.84
C ASP A 338 21.74 25.04 6.20
N SER A 339 20.41 24.91 6.29
CA SER A 339 19.69 25.06 7.55
C SER A 339 19.97 23.94 8.56
N ILE A 340 20.17 22.69 8.13
CA ILE A 340 20.53 21.57 9.01
C ILE A 340 21.89 21.84 9.66
N GLN A 341 22.87 22.27 8.86
CA GLN A 341 24.21 22.62 9.31
C GLN A 341 24.18 23.87 10.22
N ALA A 342 23.47 24.93 9.84
CA ALA A 342 23.36 26.16 10.63
C ALA A 342 22.68 25.94 12.00
N ARG A 343 21.66 25.06 12.05
CA ARG A 343 20.97 24.68 13.29
C ARG A 343 21.67 23.58 14.09
N ARG A 344 22.77 23.02 13.57
CA ARG A 344 23.54 21.90 14.14
C ARG A 344 22.68 20.69 14.49
N ILE A 345 21.95 20.16 13.51
CA ILE A 345 21.08 18.99 13.68
C ILE A 345 21.87 17.71 13.34
N ASP A 346 22.01 16.80 14.29
CA ASP A 346 22.72 15.51 14.13
C ASP A 346 21.79 14.37 13.67
N MET A 347 20.50 14.44 14.04
CA MET A 347 19.50 13.45 13.66
C MET A 347 18.27 14.13 13.07
N LEU A 348 17.83 13.70 11.90
CA LEU A 348 16.64 14.21 11.23
C LEU A 348 15.64 13.08 10.97
N PHE A 349 14.49 13.15 11.63
CA PHE A 349 13.37 12.23 11.47
C PHE A 349 12.32 12.83 10.53
N VAL A 350 12.10 12.18 9.38
CA VAL A 350 11.25 12.69 8.30
C VAL A 350 9.99 11.83 8.13
N LEU A 351 8.85 12.36 8.56
CA LEU A 351 7.55 11.68 8.52
C LEU A 351 6.81 12.07 7.24
N GLY A 352 6.58 11.11 6.34
CA GLY A 352 6.14 11.47 4.99
C GLY A 352 5.76 10.32 4.05
N GLY A 353 5.13 10.66 2.93
CA GLY A 353 4.84 9.69 1.84
C GLY A 353 5.99 9.58 0.84
N ASN A 354 5.73 8.98 -0.33
CA ASN A 354 6.71 8.75 -1.41
C ASN A 354 7.55 10.01 -1.76
N GLY A 355 6.91 11.13 -2.11
CA GLY A 355 7.64 12.37 -2.43
C GLY A 355 8.44 12.97 -1.27
N THR A 356 8.06 12.69 -0.02
CA THR A 356 8.86 13.08 1.15
C THR A 356 10.05 12.14 1.36
N HIS A 357 9.88 10.85 1.13
CA HIS A 357 11.00 9.90 1.17
C HIS A 357 12.04 10.25 0.10
N ALA A 358 11.62 10.62 -1.11
CA ALA A 358 12.53 11.15 -2.14
C ALA A 358 13.27 12.42 -1.68
N GLY A 359 12.59 13.35 -0.98
CA GLY A 359 13.22 14.51 -0.34
C GLY A 359 14.22 14.13 0.76
N ALA A 360 13.89 13.15 1.61
CA ALA A 360 14.77 12.63 2.65
C ALA A 360 16.04 11.98 2.06
N ASN A 361 15.89 11.24 0.94
CA ASN A 361 17.02 10.69 0.21
C ASN A 361 17.93 11.78 -0.37
N ALA A 362 17.34 12.83 -0.97
CA ALA A 362 18.12 13.95 -1.49
C ALA A 362 18.88 14.68 -0.37
N ILE A 363 18.25 14.90 0.79
CA ILE A 363 18.90 15.49 1.98
C ILE A 363 20.03 14.58 2.48
N HIS A 364 19.80 13.26 2.55
CA HIS A 364 20.82 12.27 2.93
C HIS A 364 22.05 12.35 2.01
N GLU A 365 21.86 12.27 0.70
CA GLU A 365 22.95 12.31 -0.28
C GLU A 365 23.73 13.63 -0.25
N GLU A 366 23.06 14.78 -0.14
CA GLU A 366 23.75 16.08 -0.04
C GLU A 366 24.49 16.21 1.32
N CYS A 367 23.96 15.65 2.41
CA CYS A 367 24.70 15.52 3.67
C CYS A 367 25.93 14.60 3.54
N ARG A 368 25.81 13.44 2.87
CA ARG A 368 26.94 12.52 2.61
C ARG A 368 28.04 13.21 1.80
N LYS A 369 27.66 13.86 0.70
CA LYS A 369 28.54 14.61 -0.20
C LYS A 369 29.28 15.75 0.49
N ARG A 370 28.62 16.47 1.40
CA ARG A 370 29.22 17.52 2.24
C ARG A 370 29.99 16.98 3.44
N LYS A 371 30.00 15.66 3.65
CA LYS A 371 30.54 14.98 4.84
C LYS A 371 30.02 15.62 6.14
N LEU A 372 28.69 15.72 6.28
CA LEU A 372 28.04 16.17 7.51
C LEU A 372 27.65 14.96 8.38
N LYS A 373 27.87 15.04 9.69
CA LYS A 373 27.51 13.98 10.65
C LYS A 373 26.01 14.00 10.95
N VAL A 374 25.18 13.64 9.96
CA VAL A 374 23.72 13.68 10.06
C VAL A 374 23.09 12.33 9.71
N SER A 375 22.39 11.73 10.68
CA SER A 375 21.52 10.58 10.45
C SER A 375 20.15 11.04 9.97
N VAL A 376 19.80 10.74 8.72
CA VAL A 376 18.49 11.02 8.13
C VAL A 376 17.68 9.72 8.12
N VAL A 377 16.57 9.69 8.85
CA VAL A 377 15.71 8.49 8.97
C VAL A 377 14.27 8.87 8.62
N ALA A 378 13.69 8.15 7.66
CA ALA A 378 12.32 8.36 7.24
C ALA A 378 11.33 7.45 8.00
N VAL A 379 10.07 7.87 8.10
CA VAL A 379 8.97 7.07 8.65
C VAL A 379 7.78 7.08 7.66
N PRO A 380 7.27 5.91 7.23
CA PRO A 380 6.36 5.78 6.09
C PRO A 380 4.92 6.20 6.41
N LYS A 381 4.57 7.44 6.02
CA LYS A 381 3.27 8.07 6.23
C LYS A 381 2.48 8.18 4.92
N THR A 382 1.63 7.20 4.65
CA THR A 382 0.60 7.26 3.60
C THR A 382 -0.63 6.48 4.05
N ILE A 383 -1.82 7.01 3.77
CA ILE A 383 -3.07 6.26 3.96
C ILE A 383 -3.32 5.30 2.79
N ASP A 384 -2.69 5.51 1.63
CA ASP A 384 -2.96 4.73 0.41
C ASP A 384 -2.25 3.35 0.42
N ASN A 385 -1.40 3.07 1.43
CA ASN A 385 -0.50 1.90 1.50
C ASN A 385 0.37 1.73 0.24
N ASP A 386 0.81 2.85 -0.34
CA ASP A 386 1.45 2.94 -1.66
C ASP A 386 3.00 3.04 -1.63
N ILE A 387 3.65 2.77 -0.50
CA ILE A 387 5.12 2.69 -0.41
C ILE A 387 5.57 1.24 -0.64
N LEU A 388 6.61 1.05 -1.45
CA LEU A 388 7.08 -0.27 -1.88
C LEU A 388 7.70 -1.10 -0.73
N LEU A 389 7.73 -2.42 -0.92
CA LEU A 389 8.44 -3.41 -0.09
C LEU A 389 7.94 -3.62 1.35
N MET A 390 6.95 -2.84 1.82
CA MET A 390 6.35 -2.98 3.16
C MET A 390 4.91 -3.47 3.11
N ASP A 391 4.49 -4.22 4.12
CA ASP A 391 3.14 -4.80 4.19
C ASP A 391 2.07 -3.70 4.38
N LYS A 392 2.37 -2.78 5.30
CA LYS A 392 1.45 -1.74 5.79
C LYS A 392 2.20 -0.46 6.15
N THR A 393 1.60 0.68 5.82
CA THR A 393 1.99 2.02 6.26
C THR A 393 1.04 2.52 7.33
N PHE A 394 1.50 3.37 8.25
CA PHE A 394 0.65 3.83 9.33
C PHE A 394 -0.44 4.79 8.84
N GLY A 395 -1.62 4.68 9.45
CA GLY A 395 -2.85 5.38 9.08
C GLY A 395 -3.71 4.62 8.07
N PHE A 396 -3.25 3.49 7.52
CA PHE A 396 -4.00 2.69 6.55
C PHE A 396 -5.22 1.99 7.18
N ASP A 397 -5.05 1.34 8.35
CA ASP A 397 -6.14 0.61 8.99
C ASP A 397 -7.25 1.57 9.46
N THR A 398 -6.84 2.71 10.01
CA THR A 398 -7.75 3.80 10.41
C THR A 398 -8.47 4.36 9.18
N ALA A 399 -7.77 4.53 8.05
CA ALA A 399 -8.40 5.03 6.83
C ALA A 399 -9.42 4.05 6.25
N VAL A 400 -9.15 2.74 6.33
CA VAL A 400 -10.13 1.68 5.97
C VAL A 400 -11.33 1.69 6.91
N GLU A 401 -11.13 1.89 8.22
CA GLU A 401 -12.21 1.96 9.21
C GLU A 401 -13.13 3.18 8.97
N GLU A 402 -12.58 4.37 8.76
CA GLU A 402 -13.40 5.57 8.48
C GLU A 402 -14.06 5.49 7.08
N ALA A 403 -13.40 4.87 6.09
CA ALA A 403 -14.00 4.60 4.79
C ALA A 403 -15.19 3.63 4.87
N GLN A 404 -15.08 2.58 5.70
CA GLN A 404 -16.17 1.63 5.96
C GLN A 404 -17.38 2.35 6.57
N ARG A 405 -17.18 3.31 7.49
CA ARG A 405 -18.28 4.11 8.05
C ARG A 405 -19.00 4.92 6.97
N ALA A 406 -18.27 5.53 6.03
CA ALA A 406 -18.86 6.25 4.92
C ALA A 406 -19.64 5.33 3.94
N ILE A 407 -19.10 4.14 3.65
CA ILE A 407 -19.81 3.10 2.88
C ILE A 407 -21.11 2.68 3.57
N ASN A 408 -21.08 2.45 4.88
CA ASN A 408 -22.27 2.07 5.64
C ASN A 408 -23.33 3.19 5.65
N SER A 409 -22.93 4.46 5.70
CA SER A 409 -23.84 5.59 5.52
C SER A 409 -24.47 5.61 4.12
N ALA A 410 -23.67 5.43 3.06
CA ALA A 410 -24.16 5.37 1.69
C ALA A 410 -25.10 4.17 1.46
N TYR A 411 -24.85 3.03 2.10
CA TYR A 411 -25.71 1.86 2.07
C TYR A 411 -27.08 2.13 2.70
N ILE A 412 -27.12 2.76 3.89
CA ILE A 412 -28.38 3.10 4.57
C ILE A 412 -29.19 4.06 3.69
N GLU A 413 -28.57 5.12 3.19
CA GLU A 413 -29.20 6.08 2.27
C GLU A 413 -29.75 5.39 1.00
N ALA A 414 -28.94 4.58 0.33
CA ALA A 414 -29.34 3.88 -0.89
C ALA A 414 -30.49 2.90 -0.66
N ARG A 415 -30.44 2.14 0.44
CA ARG A 415 -31.47 1.16 0.82
C ARG A 415 -32.79 1.83 1.23
N SER A 416 -32.75 3.06 1.76
CA SER A 416 -33.92 3.80 2.20
C SER A 416 -34.62 4.59 1.08
N ALA A 417 -33.97 4.79 -0.08
CA ALA A 417 -34.53 5.48 -1.23
C ALA A 417 -35.07 4.49 -2.29
N TYR A 418 -36.14 4.87 -2.98
CA TYR A 418 -36.62 4.13 -4.15
C TYR A 418 -35.61 4.26 -5.29
N HIS A 419 -35.08 3.13 -5.77
CA HIS A 419 -33.98 3.08 -6.74
C HIS A 419 -32.74 3.89 -6.28
N GLY A 420 -32.38 3.75 -5.00
CA GLY A 420 -31.26 4.47 -4.40
C GLY A 420 -29.89 3.98 -4.88
N ILE A 421 -28.99 4.92 -5.16
CA ILE A 421 -27.59 4.67 -5.51
C ILE A 421 -26.69 5.42 -4.55
N GLY A 422 -25.92 4.69 -3.74
CA GLY A 422 -24.93 5.25 -2.82
C GLY A 422 -23.56 5.27 -3.47
N LEU A 423 -23.06 6.44 -3.89
CA LEU A 423 -21.75 6.61 -4.50
C LEU A 423 -20.75 7.18 -3.48
N VAL A 424 -19.69 6.44 -3.20
CA VAL A 424 -18.62 6.84 -2.25
C VAL A 424 -17.30 6.99 -3.00
N LYS A 425 -16.74 8.20 -3.00
CA LYS A 425 -15.36 8.43 -3.48
C LYS A 425 -14.38 8.23 -2.32
N LEU A 426 -13.42 7.33 -2.46
CA LEU A 426 -12.37 7.09 -1.49
C LEU A 426 -10.99 7.54 -1.99
N MET A 427 -10.06 7.64 -1.04
CA MET A 427 -8.66 7.93 -1.30
C MET A 427 -7.98 6.74 -2.01
N GLY A 428 -6.90 7.01 -2.73
CA GLY A 428 -6.22 6.04 -3.59
C GLY A 428 -5.62 6.71 -4.82
N ARG A 429 -4.60 7.55 -4.63
CA ARG A 429 -3.97 8.33 -5.71
C ARG A 429 -3.16 7.46 -6.66
N SER A 430 -2.43 6.52 -6.08
CA SER A 430 -1.48 5.65 -6.77
C SER A 430 -2.01 4.22 -6.91
N SER A 431 -2.95 3.85 -6.04
CA SER A 431 -3.36 2.46 -5.80
C SER A 431 -4.73 2.35 -5.12
N GLY A 432 -5.42 1.24 -5.35
CA GLY A 432 -6.78 0.98 -4.87
C GLY A 432 -6.93 0.36 -3.49
N PHE A 433 -5.88 0.30 -2.67
CA PHE A 433 -5.89 -0.51 -1.44
C PHE A 433 -7.00 -0.12 -0.46
N ILE A 434 -7.27 1.18 -0.25
CA ILE A 434 -8.34 1.62 0.66
C ILE A 434 -9.70 1.17 0.12
N ALA A 435 -9.99 1.38 -1.17
CA ALA A 435 -11.25 0.99 -1.79
C ALA A 435 -11.48 -0.53 -1.75
N MET A 436 -10.46 -1.34 -2.08
CA MET A 436 -10.52 -2.80 -1.98
C MET A 436 -10.77 -3.27 -0.53
N HIS A 437 -9.99 -2.77 0.44
CA HIS A 437 -10.11 -3.20 1.83
C HIS A 437 -11.41 -2.70 2.50
N ALA A 438 -11.85 -1.48 2.22
CA ALA A 438 -13.09 -0.92 2.77
C ALA A 438 -14.34 -1.60 2.17
N SER A 439 -14.31 -1.93 0.87
CA SER A 439 -15.37 -2.72 0.24
C SER A 439 -15.49 -4.10 0.90
N LEU A 440 -14.36 -4.84 0.96
CA LEU A 440 -14.31 -6.17 1.57
C LEU A 440 -14.65 -6.18 3.08
N SER A 441 -14.29 -5.14 3.82
CA SER A 441 -14.62 -5.03 5.25
C SER A 441 -16.06 -4.61 5.52
N SER A 442 -16.71 -3.89 4.59
CA SER A 442 -18.12 -3.49 4.72
C SER A 442 -19.10 -4.63 4.38
N GLY A 443 -18.79 -5.42 3.36
CA GLY A 443 -19.72 -6.37 2.75
C GLY A 443 -20.96 -5.71 2.10
N GLN A 444 -20.96 -4.38 1.92
CA GLN A 444 -22.13 -3.63 1.40
C GLN A 444 -21.97 -3.10 -0.03
N VAL A 445 -20.74 -3.10 -0.57
CA VAL A 445 -20.42 -2.56 -1.90
C VAL A 445 -20.81 -3.56 -2.99
N ASP A 446 -21.54 -3.08 -4.00
CA ASP A 446 -21.89 -3.85 -5.21
C ASP A 446 -20.88 -3.62 -6.33
N VAL A 447 -20.26 -2.44 -6.38
CA VAL A 447 -19.28 -2.07 -7.42
C VAL A 447 -18.08 -1.37 -6.80
N CYS A 448 -16.91 -2.01 -6.87
CA CYS A 448 -15.62 -1.45 -6.42
C CYS A 448 -14.75 -1.12 -7.65
N LEU A 449 -14.38 0.15 -7.81
CA LEU A 449 -13.55 0.65 -8.91
C LEU A 449 -12.21 1.18 -8.39
N ILE A 450 -11.12 0.57 -8.84
CA ILE A 450 -9.75 0.87 -8.43
C ILE A 450 -8.89 1.36 -9.61
N PRO A 451 -7.81 2.12 -9.37
CA PRO A 451 -6.97 2.65 -10.45
C PRO A 451 -6.18 1.59 -11.24
N GLU A 452 -6.03 0.38 -10.71
CA GLU A 452 -5.32 -0.73 -11.35
C GLU A 452 -6.16 -1.56 -12.32
N VAL A 453 -7.49 -1.40 -12.33
CA VAL A 453 -8.40 -2.20 -13.16
C VAL A 453 -9.14 -1.27 -14.12
N PRO A 454 -9.03 -1.46 -15.45
CA PRO A 454 -9.77 -0.68 -16.43
C PRO A 454 -11.26 -1.02 -16.39
N PHE A 455 -12.10 -0.03 -16.69
CA PHE A 455 -13.55 -0.17 -16.79
C PHE A 455 -14.11 0.85 -17.79
N THR A 456 -15.34 0.63 -18.24
CA THR A 456 -16.13 1.55 -19.05
C THR A 456 -17.38 1.98 -18.25
N LEU A 457 -17.81 3.23 -18.39
CA LEU A 457 -19.07 3.69 -17.76
C LEU A 457 -20.27 3.31 -18.64
N ASP A 458 -20.22 3.72 -19.89
CA ASP A 458 -21.21 3.46 -20.93
C ASP A 458 -20.91 2.14 -21.69
N GLY A 459 -21.86 1.65 -22.51
CA GLY A 459 -21.70 0.41 -23.30
C GLY A 459 -22.32 -0.82 -22.62
N GLU A 460 -22.45 -1.93 -23.36
CA GLU A 460 -23.20 -3.13 -22.92
C GLU A 460 -22.65 -3.75 -21.63
N TYR A 461 -21.33 -3.85 -21.51
CA TYR A 461 -20.61 -4.33 -20.32
C TYR A 461 -20.18 -3.18 -19.37
N GLY A 462 -20.65 -1.95 -19.62
CA GLY A 462 -20.29 -0.79 -18.81
C GLY A 462 -20.96 -0.77 -17.44
N VAL A 463 -20.33 -0.05 -16.49
CA VAL A 463 -20.82 0.11 -15.12
C VAL A 463 -22.29 0.52 -15.08
N LEU A 464 -22.73 1.46 -15.93
CA LEU A 464 -24.11 1.98 -15.95
C LEU A 464 -25.15 0.88 -16.25
N ARG A 465 -24.84 -0.09 -17.13
CA ARG A 465 -25.73 -1.22 -17.44
C ARG A 465 -25.82 -2.20 -16.28
N HIS A 466 -24.72 -2.39 -15.54
CA HIS A 466 -24.75 -3.19 -14.32
C HIS A 466 -25.55 -2.48 -13.20
N LEU A 467 -25.47 -1.16 -13.08
CA LEU A 467 -26.34 -0.40 -12.16
C LEU A 467 -27.83 -0.55 -12.53
N GLU A 468 -28.19 -0.51 -13.82
CA GLU A 468 -29.58 -0.83 -14.24
C GLU A 468 -30.02 -2.23 -13.78
N HIS A 469 -29.16 -3.23 -13.93
CA HIS A 469 -29.44 -4.60 -13.50
C HIS A 469 -29.68 -4.64 -11.98
N LEU A 470 -28.78 -4.04 -11.19
CA LEU A 470 -28.90 -4.00 -9.72
C LEU A 470 -30.17 -3.27 -9.26
N LEU A 471 -30.56 -2.14 -9.88
CA LEU A 471 -31.83 -1.49 -9.51
C LEU A 471 -33.04 -2.35 -9.86
N LYS A 472 -33.00 -3.12 -10.96
CA LYS A 472 -34.09 -4.04 -11.36
C LYS A 472 -34.19 -5.28 -10.46
N THR A 473 -33.08 -5.80 -9.94
CA THR A 473 -33.05 -7.06 -9.14
C THR A 473 -32.97 -6.86 -7.63
N LYS A 474 -32.21 -5.84 -7.16
CA LYS A 474 -31.96 -5.53 -5.75
C LYS A 474 -32.71 -4.28 -5.27
N GLY A 475 -33.12 -3.38 -6.18
CA GLY A 475 -33.85 -2.14 -5.87
C GLY A 475 -32.98 -0.97 -5.40
N PHE A 476 -31.72 -1.21 -5.08
CA PHE A 476 -30.72 -0.21 -4.69
C PHE A 476 -29.30 -0.76 -4.94
N CYS A 477 -28.28 0.11 -4.97
CA CYS A 477 -26.88 -0.33 -5.04
C CYS A 477 -25.88 0.64 -4.38
N VAL A 478 -24.69 0.13 -4.07
CA VAL A 478 -23.57 0.91 -3.50
C VAL A 478 -22.33 0.80 -4.39
N VAL A 479 -21.79 1.95 -4.79
CA VAL A 479 -20.61 2.09 -5.65
C VAL A 479 -19.48 2.75 -4.85
N CYS A 480 -18.34 2.08 -4.76
CA CYS A 480 -17.12 2.59 -4.14
C CYS A 480 -16.06 2.83 -5.23
N VAL A 481 -15.57 4.08 -5.34
CA VAL A 481 -14.60 4.49 -6.38
C VAL A 481 -13.39 5.18 -5.77
N ALA A 482 -12.17 4.73 -6.10
CA ALA A 482 -10.94 5.42 -5.69
C ALA A 482 -10.72 6.72 -6.49
N GLU A 483 -10.11 7.75 -5.90
CA GLU A 483 -9.96 9.09 -6.52
C GLU A 483 -9.29 9.09 -7.91
N ALA A 484 -8.42 8.10 -8.17
CA ALA A 484 -7.69 7.96 -9.44
C ALA A 484 -8.23 6.86 -10.37
N ALA A 485 -9.34 6.21 -10.01
CA ALA A 485 -10.01 5.22 -10.85
C ALA A 485 -10.39 5.83 -12.21
N GLY A 486 -10.06 5.12 -13.29
CA GLY A 486 -10.25 5.60 -14.66
C GLY A 486 -9.37 6.78 -15.09
N GLN A 487 -8.41 7.20 -14.27
CA GLN A 487 -7.50 8.33 -14.57
C GLN A 487 -6.02 7.94 -14.60
N ILE A 488 -5.62 6.87 -13.88
CA ILE A 488 -4.24 6.39 -13.95
C ILE A 488 -4.01 5.72 -15.30
N GLN A 489 -3.00 6.22 -16.00
CA GLN A 489 -2.39 5.53 -17.12
C GLN A 489 -1.73 4.25 -16.59
N LEU A 490 -2.27 3.09 -16.95
CA LEU A 490 -1.48 1.87 -16.95
C LEU A 490 -0.30 2.13 -17.88
N GLU A 491 0.91 2.24 -17.32
CA GLU A 491 2.13 2.21 -18.12
C GLU A 491 2.19 0.81 -18.74
N ALA A 492 1.85 0.72 -20.02
CA ALA A 492 1.68 -0.53 -20.74
C ALA A 492 3.00 -1.31 -20.80
N ARG A 493 3.22 -2.18 -19.82
CA ARG A 493 4.20 -3.25 -19.87
C ARG A 493 3.58 -4.41 -20.62
N GLU A 494 3.90 -4.49 -21.92
CA GLU A 494 3.65 -5.64 -22.78
C GLU A 494 2.22 -6.20 -22.77
N SER A 495 1.24 -5.34 -22.56
CA SER A 495 -0.19 -5.67 -22.67
C SER A 495 -0.65 -5.48 -24.12
N ARG A 496 -1.64 -6.26 -24.57
CA ARG A 496 -1.95 -6.44 -26.00
C ARG A 496 -2.57 -5.16 -26.60
N ALA A 497 -2.62 -5.10 -27.94
CA ALA A 497 -3.22 -3.96 -28.66
C ALA A 497 -4.68 -3.62 -28.26
N TYR A 498 -5.41 -4.55 -27.64
CA TYR A 498 -6.74 -4.32 -27.07
C TYR A 498 -6.73 -3.37 -25.85
N ASP A 499 -5.73 -3.46 -24.97
CA ASP A 499 -5.65 -2.63 -23.76
C ASP A 499 -5.54 -1.13 -24.08
N LEU A 500 -4.92 -0.81 -25.22
CA LEU A 500 -4.78 0.56 -25.74
C LEU A 500 -6.10 1.20 -26.21
N VAL A 501 -7.11 0.40 -26.56
CA VAL A 501 -8.41 0.92 -27.01
C VAL A 501 -9.27 1.32 -25.80
N ILE A 502 -9.29 0.48 -24.77
CA ILE A 502 -10.08 0.71 -23.55
C ILE A 502 -9.54 1.93 -22.79
N LEU A 503 -8.21 2.10 -22.74
CA LEU A 503 -7.56 3.28 -22.16
C LEU A 503 -7.94 4.62 -22.81
N ARG A 504 -8.38 4.65 -24.09
CA ARG A 504 -8.79 5.91 -24.75
C ARG A 504 -10.14 6.43 -24.29
N SER A 505 -11.11 5.55 -24.04
CA SER A 505 -12.51 5.93 -23.80
C SER A 505 -12.72 6.79 -22.55
N LEU A 506 -12.02 6.49 -21.45
CA LEU A 506 -12.01 7.30 -20.23
C LEU A 506 -11.12 8.54 -20.33
N GLN A 507 -10.06 8.47 -21.14
CA GLN A 507 -9.06 9.54 -21.26
C GLN A 507 -9.58 10.78 -22.00
N GLU A 508 -10.61 10.64 -22.84
CA GLU A 508 -11.30 11.75 -23.50
C GLU A 508 -12.29 12.48 -22.57
N LEU A 509 -12.81 11.81 -21.52
CA LEU A 509 -13.85 12.36 -20.64
C LEU A 509 -13.31 13.29 -19.54
N LEU A 510 -12.06 13.09 -19.11
CA LEU A 510 -11.44 13.85 -18.02
C LEU A 510 -10.26 14.63 -18.57
N GLN A 511 -10.55 15.83 -19.11
CA GLN A 511 -9.53 16.76 -19.63
C GLN A 511 -8.39 16.90 -18.62
N LYS A 512 -7.18 16.46 -19.01
CA LYS A 512 -5.97 16.66 -18.20
C LYS A 512 -5.76 18.16 -18.02
N SER A 513 -6.06 18.68 -16.83
CA SER A 513 -5.84 20.08 -16.46
C SER A 513 -4.38 20.52 -16.61
N GLY A 514 -3.44 19.57 -16.72
CA GLY A 514 -1.99 19.80 -16.79
C GLY A 514 -1.41 20.38 -15.50
N ALA A 515 -2.27 20.71 -14.53
CA ALA A 515 -1.91 21.39 -13.31
C ALA A 515 -1.24 20.41 -12.34
N THR A 516 -0.19 20.90 -11.69
CA THR A 516 0.53 20.18 -10.64
C THR A 516 0.38 20.88 -9.31
N ASP A 517 0.39 20.11 -8.22
CA ASP A 517 0.46 20.65 -6.87
C ASP A 517 1.85 21.22 -6.56
N ALA A 518 2.01 21.85 -5.40
CA ALA A 518 3.29 22.44 -4.97
C ALA A 518 4.44 21.41 -4.84
N SER A 519 4.16 20.11 -4.82
CA SER A 519 5.15 19.02 -4.85
C SER A 519 5.41 18.49 -6.26
N GLY A 520 4.76 19.01 -7.30
CA GLY A 520 4.88 18.54 -8.69
C GLY A 520 3.98 17.36 -9.06
N ASN A 521 3.05 16.93 -8.19
CA ASN A 521 2.11 15.85 -8.51
C ASN A 521 0.97 16.37 -9.39
N VAL A 522 0.56 15.61 -10.41
CA VAL A 522 -0.64 15.94 -11.21
C VAL A 522 -1.88 16.06 -10.31
N ILE A 523 -2.71 17.06 -10.59
CA ILE A 523 -4.02 17.24 -9.98
C ILE A 523 -5.02 16.38 -10.78
N LEU A 524 -5.60 15.39 -10.11
CA LEU A 524 -6.65 14.54 -10.66
C LEU A 524 -7.97 15.30 -10.80
N SER A 525 -8.78 14.91 -11.77
CA SER A 525 -10.17 15.36 -11.90
C SER A 525 -11.05 14.60 -10.90
N ASP A 526 -12.20 15.16 -10.51
CA ASP A 526 -13.10 14.50 -9.56
C ASP A 526 -13.97 13.43 -10.26
N ILE A 527 -13.50 12.19 -10.22
CA ILE A 527 -14.22 11.02 -10.74
C ILE A 527 -15.57 10.79 -10.03
N GLY A 528 -15.69 11.17 -8.75
CA GLY A 528 -16.92 11.00 -7.98
C GLY A 528 -18.03 11.92 -8.51
N VAL A 529 -17.71 13.20 -8.73
CA VAL A 529 -18.65 14.15 -9.34
C VAL A 529 -18.97 13.75 -10.79
N HIS A 530 -17.98 13.32 -11.58
CA HIS A 530 -18.20 12.88 -12.95
C HIS A 530 -19.14 11.66 -13.03
N MET A 531 -18.89 10.63 -12.22
CA MET A 531 -19.78 9.46 -12.11
C MET A 531 -21.17 9.84 -11.64
N GLN A 532 -21.30 10.73 -10.64
CA GLN A 532 -22.62 11.17 -10.17
C GLN A 532 -23.44 11.83 -11.30
N GLN A 533 -22.80 12.66 -12.13
CA GLN A 533 -23.44 13.29 -13.28
C GLN A 533 -23.83 12.26 -14.34
N LYS A 534 -22.90 11.38 -14.74
CA LYS A 534 -23.14 10.30 -15.72
C LYS A 534 -24.28 9.37 -15.31
N ILE A 535 -24.33 8.93 -14.06
CA ILE A 535 -25.41 8.10 -13.52
C ILE A 535 -26.75 8.85 -13.60
N LYS A 536 -26.81 10.11 -13.14
CA LYS A 536 -28.04 10.92 -13.20
C LYS A 536 -28.54 11.15 -14.63
N MET A 537 -27.64 11.33 -15.59
CA MET A 537 -27.99 11.45 -17.01
C MET A 537 -28.55 10.13 -17.55
N HIS A 538 -27.81 9.03 -17.39
CA HIS A 538 -28.20 7.70 -17.88
C HIS A 538 -29.60 7.29 -17.41
N PHE A 539 -29.87 7.40 -16.11
CA PHE A 539 -31.18 7.02 -15.54
C PHE A 539 -32.32 7.93 -16.00
N LYS A 540 -32.04 9.24 -16.19
CA LYS A 540 -33.00 10.18 -16.79
C LYS A 540 -33.33 9.80 -18.24
N ASP A 541 -32.32 9.47 -19.03
CA ASP A 541 -32.47 9.21 -20.48
C ASP A 541 -33.22 7.89 -20.75
N ILE A 542 -33.07 6.87 -19.90
CA ILE A 542 -33.87 5.63 -19.96
C ILE A 542 -35.24 5.73 -19.27
N GLY A 543 -35.60 6.90 -18.71
CA GLY A 543 -36.88 7.13 -18.04
C GLY A 543 -37.08 6.38 -16.71
N VAL A 544 -36.00 5.94 -16.05
CA VAL A 544 -36.06 5.23 -14.76
C VAL A 544 -35.65 6.19 -13.63
N PRO A 545 -36.51 6.46 -12.64
CA PRO A 545 -36.11 7.29 -11.51
C PRO A 545 -35.00 6.60 -10.71
N ALA A 546 -33.98 7.36 -10.29
CA ALA A 546 -32.90 6.88 -9.42
C ALA A 546 -32.43 8.02 -8.50
N ASP A 547 -32.26 7.75 -7.20
CA ASP A 547 -31.82 8.73 -6.21
C ASP A 547 -30.34 8.53 -5.85
N VAL A 548 -29.47 9.39 -6.39
CA VAL A 548 -28.01 9.25 -6.30
C VAL A 548 -27.44 10.11 -5.17
N LYS A 549 -27.13 9.49 -4.03
CA LYS A 549 -26.38 10.12 -2.94
C LYS A 549 -24.88 9.99 -3.18
N TYR A 550 -24.15 11.09 -3.01
CA TYR A 550 -22.70 11.13 -3.17
C TYR A 550 -22.04 11.48 -1.83
N ILE A 551 -21.05 10.68 -1.42
CA ILE A 551 -20.28 10.89 -0.19
C ILE A 551 -18.79 10.94 -0.53
N ASP A 552 -18.13 12.02 -0.07
CA ASP A 552 -16.69 12.17 -0.09
C ASP A 552 -16.16 12.36 1.36
N PRO A 553 -15.72 11.28 2.04
CA PRO A 553 -15.19 11.35 3.39
C PRO A 553 -13.71 11.77 3.43
N THR A 554 -13.11 12.18 2.31
CA THR A 554 -11.66 12.47 2.13
C THR A 554 -11.01 13.17 3.32
N TYR A 555 -11.59 14.26 3.84
CA TYR A 555 -10.97 14.99 4.96
C TYR A 555 -11.24 14.35 6.33
N MET A 556 -12.39 13.70 6.52
CA MET A 556 -12.72 12.97 7.75
C MET A 556 -11.75 11.81 7.98
N VAL A 557 -11.49 11.03 6.92
CA VAL A 557 -10.54 9.91 6.87
C VAL A 557 -9.11 10.33 7.26
N ARG A 558 -8.67 11.54 6.88
CA ARG A 558 -7.30 12.02 7.12
C ARG A 558 -7.09 12.67 8.48
N ALA A 559 -8.14 13.30 9.02
CA ALA A 559 -8.05 14.21 10.15
C ALA A 559 -8.38 13.54 11.49
N CYS A 560 -8.88 12.30 11.48
CA CYS A 560 -9.12 11.52 12.68
C CYS A 560 -7.80 11.11 13.39
N ARG A 561 -7.94 10.66 14.65
CA ARG A 561 -6.85 10.01 15.41
C ARG A 561 -6.62 8.59 14.90
N ALA A 562 -5.44 8.01 15.13
CA ALA A 562 -5.20 6.61 14.84
C ALA A 562 -6.14 5.69 15.66
N ASN A 563 -6.54 4.57 15.07
CA ASN A 563 -7.12 3.45 15.82
C ASN A 563 -6.03 2.64 16.54
N ALA A 564 -6.41 1.62 17.32
CA ALA A 564 -5.46 0.85 18.13
C ALA A 564 -4.37 0.13 17.31
N SER A 565 -4.70 -0.37 16.11
CA SER A 565 -3.75 -1.04 15.22
C SER A 565 -2.69 -0.07 14.71
N ASP A 566 -3.11 1.07 14.17
CA ASP A 566 -2.20 2.10 13.70
C ASP A 566 -1.41 2.75 14.83
N ALA A 567 -1.98 2.94 16.03
CA ALA A 567 -1.27 3.49 17.18
C ALA A 567 -0.10 2.59 17.64
N ILE A 568 -0.30 1.26 17.62
CA ILE A 568 0.77 0.28 17.88
C ILE A 568 1.85 0.39 16.79
N LEU A 569 1.45 0.41 15.51
CA LEU A 569 2.39 0.54 14.39
C LEU A 569 3.20 1.84 14.48
N CYS A 570 2.54 2.99 14.71
CA CYS A 570 3.18 4.29 14.91
C CYS A 570 4.20 4.27 16.05
N THR A 571 3.85 3.61 17.17
CA THR A 571 4.72 3.47 18.33
C THR A 571 6.00 2.71 17.96
N VAL A 572 5.87 1.53 17.35
CA VAL A 572 7.04 0.70 17.01
C VAL A 572 7.89 1.34 15.90
N LEU A 573 7.28 1.97 14.90
CA LEU A 573 8.01 2.71 13.86
C LEU A 573 8.77 3.92 14.43
N GLY A 574 8.16 4.67 15.35
CA GLY A 574 8.82 5.79 16.03
C GLY A 574 10.00 5.36 16.91
N GLN A 575 9.87 4.24 17.63
CA GLN A 575 10.97 3.63 18.39
C GLN A 575 12.11 3.19 17.45
N ASN A 576 11.78 2.42 16.41
CA ASN A 576 12.76 1.89 15.47
C ASN A 576 13.49 2.98 14.68
N ALA A 577 12.83 4.09 14.35
CA ALA A 577 13.50 5.23 13.72
C ALA A 577 14.66 5.75 14.59
N VAL A 578 14.41 5.94 15.90
CA VAL A 578 15.42 6.40 16.87
C VAL A 578 16.50 5.34 17.10
N HIS A 579 16.12 4.06 17.25
CA HIS A 579 17.08 2.96 17.36
C HIS A 579 17.99 2.87 16.14
N GLY A 580 17.45 3.08 14.93
CA GLY A 580 18.20 3.08 13.67
C GLY A 580 19.22 4.21 13.59
N ALA A 581 18.80 5.44 13.95
CA ALA A 581 19.69 6.60 13.98
C ALA A 581 20.85 6.41 14.98
N PHE A 582 20.57 5.93 16.20
CA PHE A 582 21.60 5.65 17.20
C PHE A 582 22.55 4.51 16.80
N ALA A 583 22.04 3.47 16.14
CA ALA A 583 22.82 2.40 15.53
C ALA A 583 23.65 2.85 14.31
N GLY A 584 23.64 4.15 13.98
CA GLY A 584 24.46 4.74 12.93
C GLY A 584 23.88 4.61 11.53
N PHE A 585 22.67 4.06 11.36
CA PHE A 585 22.02 4.01 10.06
C PHE A 585 21.53 5.41 9.63
N SER A 586 21.54 5.67 8.33
CA SER A 586 21.11 6.93 7.71
C SER A 586 20.66 6.61 6.27
N GLY A 587 19.75 7.39 5.69
CA GLY A 587 19.19 7.08 4.37
C GLY A 587 18.25 5.85 4.38
N ILE A 588 17.69 5.53 5.56
CA ILE A 588 16.81 4.37 5.78
C ILE A 588 15.38 4.78 6.15
N THR A 589 14.44 3.88 5.93
CA THR A 589 13.09 3.92 6.50
C THR A 589 12.85 2.68 7.37
N SER A 590 12.04 2.79 8.42
CA SER A 590 11.59 1.63 9.19
C SER A 590 10.18 1.23 8.76
N CYS A 591 9.92 -0.07 8.63
CA CYS A 591 8.62 -0.58 8.22
C CYS A 591 8.37 -1.99 8.78
N ILE A 592 7.18 -2.53 8.48
CA ILE A 592 6.81 -3.92 8.73
C ILE A 592 6.83 -4.72 7.43
N CYS A 593 7.43 -5.92 7.46
CA CYS A 593 7.50 -6.87 6.36
C CYS A 593 7.42 -8.30 6.91
N ASN A 594 6.50 -9.11 6.38
CA ASN A 594 6.23 -10.48 6.83
C ASN A 594 6.11 -10.59 8.36
N THR A 595 5.35 -9.67 8.98
CA THR A 595 5.17 -9.51 10.43
C THR A 595 6.42 -9.09 11.23
N HIS A 596 7.58 -8.95 10.60
CA HIS A 596 8.81 -8.48 11.23
C HIS A 596 9.04 -6.99 10.98
N TYR A 597 9.57 -6.28 11.98
CA TYR A 597 10.04 -4.91 11.78
C TYR A 597 11.44 -4.92 11.18
N VAL A 598 11.62 -4.13 10.12
CA VAL A 598 12.85 -4.10 9.31
C VAL A 598 13.26 -2.65 9.01
N TYR A 599 14.52 -2.50 8.60
CA TYR A 599 15.02 -1.27 7.97
C TYR A 599 15.21 -1.54 6.48
N LEU A 600 14.76 -0.60 5.65
CA LEU A 600 14.97 -0.62 4.19
C LEU A 600 15.68 0.67 3.75
N PRO A 601 16.55 0.61 2.72
CA PRO A 601 17.10 1.81 2.09
C PRO A 601 15.98 2.67 1.49
N ILE A 602 16.07 3.99 1.64
CA ILE A 602 15.07 4.90 1.07
C ILE A 602 15.05 4.79 -0.47
N THR A 603 16.20 4.61 -1.11
CA THR A 603 16.35 4.44 -2.57
C THR A 603 15.44 3.35 -3.13
N GLU A 604 15.37 2.19 -2.46
CA GLU A 604 14.61 1.05 -2.96
C GLU A 604 13.09 1.27 -2.80
N VAL A 605 12.64 1.79 -1.65
CA VAL A 605 11.21 1.96 -1.36
C VAL A 605 10.53 3.05 -2.19
N ILE A 606 11.28 4.01 -2.75
CA ILE A 606 10.76 5.09 -3.60
C ILE A 606 10.81 4.78 -5.11
N THR A 607 11.32 3.61 -5.51
CA THR A 607 11.51 3.25 -6.92
C THR A 607 10.20 3.31 -7.72
N ALA A 608 9.11 2.83 -7.13
CA ALA A 608 7.76 2.86 -7.70
C ALA A 608 6.72 2.79 -6.58
N PRO A 609 5.50 3.34 -6.77
CA PRO A 609 4.42 3.14 -5.81
C PRO A 609 3.98 1.68 -5.78
N LYS A 610 3.69 1.16 -4.58
CA LYS A 610 3.03 -0.14 -4.40
C LYS A 610 1.59 -0.05 -4.91
N ARG A 611 1.15 -1.06 -5.68
CA ARG A 611 -0.19 -1.16 -6.27
C ARG A 611 -0.88 -2.45 -5.89
N VAL A 612 -2.22 -2.47 -5.93
CA VAL A 612 -3.02 -3.69 -5.90
C VAL A 612 -2.64 -4.54 -7.12
N ASN A 613 -2.31 -5.80 -6.90
CA ASN A 613 -2.16 -6.76 -7.99
C ASN A 613 -3.56 -7.30 -8.35
N PRO A 614 -4.11 -7.04 -9.56
CA PRO A 614 -5.44 -7.52 -9.94
C PRO A 614 -5.54 -9.04 -9.92
N ASN A 615 -4.47 -9.76 -10.23
CA ASN A 615 -4.44 -11.22 -10.19
C ASN A 615 -4.28 -11.79 -8.76
N SER A 616 -4.28 -10.95 -7.71
CA SER A 616 -4.09 -11.40 -6.33
C SER A 616 -5.37 -12.01 -5.75
N ARG A 617 -5.19 -13.00 -4.86
CA ARG A 617 -6.31 -13.56 -4.08
C ARG A 617 -7.05 -12.52 -3.21
N MET A 618 -6.44 -11.37 -2.90
CA MET A 618 -7.13 -10.30 -2.18
C MET A 618 -8.11 -9.55 -3.08
N TRP A 619 -7.71 -9.19 -4.31
CA TRP A 619 -8.64 -8.57 -5.27
C TRP A 619 -9.75 -9.54 -5.67
N HIS A 620 -9.42 -10.82 -5.92
CA HIS A 620 -10.42 -11.83 -6.25
C HIS A 620 -11.45 -12.01 -5.12
N ARG A 621 -11.05 -11.91 -3.85
CA ARG A 621 -11.99 -11.90 -2.71
C ARG A 621 -12.89 -10.67 -2.71
N CYS A 622 -12.38 -9.50 -3.09
CA CYS A 622 -13.20 -8.31 -3.27
C CYS A 622 -14.24 -8.55 -4.37
N LEU A 623 -13.84 -9.01 -5.56
CA LEU A 623 -14.76 -9.34 -6.66
C LEU A 623 -15.84 -10.37 -6.26
N THR A 624 -15.45 -11.47 -5.62
CA THR A 624 -16.41 -12.47 -5.12
C THR A 624 -17.35 -11.89 -4.06
N SER A 625 -16.90 -10.93 -3.25
CA SER A 625 -17.72 -10.28 -2.23
C SER A 625 -18.68 -9.22 -2.81
N THR A 626 -18.32 -8.54 -3.89
CA THR A 626 -19.18 -7.55 -4.56
C THR A 626 -20.14 -8.20 -5.56
N GLY A 627 -19.75 -9.33 -6.15
CA GLY A 627 -20.49 -9.98 -7.24
C GLY A 627 -20.41 -9.23 -8.58
N GLN A 628 -19.54 -8.22 -8.67
CA GLN A 628 -19.41 -7.40 -9.87
C GLN A 628 -18.78 -8.18 -11.04
N PRO A 629 -19.22 -7.92 -12.29
CA PRO A 629 -18.53 -8.41 -13.48
C PRO A 629 -17.27 -7.58 -13.77
N ASP A 630 -16.49 -8.04 -14.74
CA ASP A 630 -15.53 -7.17 -15.44
C ASP A 630 -16.27 -6.16 -16.33
N PHE A 631 -15.76 -4.92 -16.38
CA PHE A 631 -16.43 -3.78 -17.01
C PHE A 631 -15.72 -3.28 -18.29
N HIS A 632 -15.01 -4.15 -19.01
CA HIS A 632 -14.08 -3.78 -20.07
C HIS A 632 -14.20 -4.69 -21.31
#